data_AF-A0A9W6UQG9-F1
#
_entry.id   AF-A0A9W6UQG9-F1
#
_cell.length_a   1.000
_cell.length_b   1.000
_cell.length_c   1.000
_cell.angle_alpha   90.00
_cell.angle_beta   90.00
_cell.angle_gamma   90.00
#
_symmetry.space_group_name_H-M   'P 1'
#
loop_
_entity.id
_entity.type
_entity.pdbx_description
1 polymer ?
#
loop_
_entity_poly.entity_id
_entity_poly.type
_entity_poly.pdbx_seq_one_letter_code
_entity_poly.pdbx_strand_id
1 'polypeptide(L)'
;MQPKVPTFAEQLAATRSTAVHLEMRDSYSVAGEVQAFAAWREGFRYDPADRASWWRPWLSTIQETVGRGVEVRRARIVSTPVSEYIRYEHSGTFTNIAAGEQIRWLDRREASDLALPGNDFWLFDGELVRFNHFTGAGESAGPSFSDNPAVARLCATAFEAVWERAVPHEKFSI
;
A
#
# COMPACT_ATOMS: atom_id res chain seq x y z
N MET A 1 -27.30 -0.75 -18.26
CA MET A 1 -25.97 -1.31 -17.97
C MET A 1 -25.49 -0.71 -16.67
N GLN A 2 -25.11 -1.52 -15.67
CA GLN A 2 -24.40 -1.00 -14.51
C GLN A 2 -23.07 -0.39 -15.00
N PRO A 3 -22.64 0.78 -14.51
CA PRO A 3 -21.34 1.34 -14.87
C PRO A 3 -20.25 0.35 -14.47
N LYS A 4 -19.32 0.07 -15.40
CA LYS A 4 -18.16 -0.79 -15.14
C LYS A 4 -17.34 -0.14 -14.04
N VAL A 5 -17.14 -0.86 -12.94
CA VAL A 5 -16.23 -0.43 -11.88
C VAL A 5 -14.82 -0.29 -12.49
N PRO A 6 -14.18 0.89 -12.41
CA PRO A 6 -12.83 1.07 -12.92
C PRO A 6 -11.87 0.09 -12.27
N THR A 7 -11.04 -0.54 -13.08
CA THR A 7 -9.91 -1.32 -12.60
C THR A 7 -8.92 -0.42 -11.89
N PHE A 8 -8.12 -0.99 -10.99
CA PHE A 8 -7.11 -0.25 -10.26
C PHE A 8 -6.08 0.42 -11.20
N ALA A 9 -5.70 -0.27 -12.29
CA ALA A 9 -4.81 0.29 -13.31
C ALA A 9 -5.43 1.49 -14.04
N GLU A 10 -6.73 1.44 -14.38
CA GLU A 10 -7.46 2.57 -14.96
C GLU A 10 -7.47 3.78 -14.00
N GLN A 11 -7.54 3.55 -12.68
CA GLN A 11 -7.50 4.62 -11.67
C GLN A 11 -6.13 5.28 -11.55
N LEU A 12 -5.06 4.49 -11.46
CA LEU A 12 -3.70 5.03 -11.48
C LEU A 12 -3.42 5.79 -12.78
N ALA A 13 -3.85 5.25 -13.92
CA ALA A 13 -3.70 5.90 -15.22
C ALA A 13 -4.40 7.27 -15.28
N ALA A 14 -5.55 7.42 -14.61
CA ALA A 14 -6.31 8.66 -14.54
C ALA A 14 -5.76 9.68 -13.52
N THR A 15 -4.93 9.24 -12.57
CA THR A 15 -4.37 10.10 -11.52
C THR A 15 -3.39 11.12 -12.09
N ARG A 16 -3.46 12.37 -11.62
CA ARG A 16 -2.69 13.50 -12.17
C ARG A 16 -1.60 14.04 -11.25
N SER A 17 -1.78 13.93 -9.95
CA SER A 17 -0.95 14.62 -8.96
C SER A 17 -0.47 13.70 -7.84
N THR A 18 -1.38 13.00 -7.17
CA THR A 18 -1.06 12.20 -5.98
C THR A 18 -1.85 10.91 -5.93
N ALA A 19 -1.20 9.81 -5.54
CA ALA A 19 -1.84 8.56 -5.18
C ALA A 19 -1.25 8.11 -3.83
N VAL A 20 -2.05 8.16 -2.77
CA VAL A 20 -1.61 7.76 -1.43
C VAL A 20 -2.30 6.48 -0.98
N HIS A 21 -1.56 5.57 -0.34
CA HIS A 21 -2.09 4.31 0.16
C HIS A 21 -1.78 4.14 1.65
N LEU A 22 -2.83 3.98 2.45
CA LEU A 22 -2.72 3.56 3.86
C LEU A 22 -3.04 2.07 4.00
N GLU A 23 -2.11 1.34 4.63
CA GLU A 23 -2.22 -0.08 5.00
C GLU A 23 -2.07 -0.22 6.52
N MET A 24 -3.02 -0.90 7.17
CA MET A 24 -3.07 -0.95 8.63
C MET A 24 -3.14 -2.36 9.20
N ARG A 25 -3.11 -3.42 8.38
CA ARG A 25 -3.19 -4.80 8.84
C ARG A 25 -1.80 -5.41 9.01
N ASP A 26 -1.66 -6.30 9.99
CA ASP A 26 -0.42 -7.06 10.20
C ASP A 26 -0.33 -8.33 9.35
N SER A 27 -1.37 -8.64 8.58
CA SER A 27 -1.38 -9.72 7.61
C SER A 27 -2.46 -9.53 6.55
N TYR A 28 -2.11 -9.94 5.34
CA TYR A 28 -3.05 -10.12 4.24
C TYR A 28 -2.94 -11.56 3.73
N SER A 29 -4.08 -12.19 3.50
CA SER A 29 -4.19 -13.54 2.95
C SER A 29 -4.61 -13.45 1.49
N VAL A 30 -3.87 -12.66 0.70
CA VAL A 30 -4.16 -12.51 -0.72
C VAL A 30 -3.66 -13.75 -1.44
N ALA A 31 -4.55 -14.47 -2.12
CA ALA A 31 -4.25 -15.74 -2.77
C ALA A 31 -3.00 -15.72 -3.68
N GLY A 32 -2.72 -14.58 -4.31
CA GLY A 32 -1.54 -14.37 -5.16
C GLY A 32 -0.20 -14.30 -4.42
N GLU A 33 -0.20 -14.10 -3.10
CA GLU A 33 1.02 -13.97 -2.29
C GLU A 33 1.35 -15.24 -1.49
N VAL A 34 0.43 -16.21 -1.43
CA VAL A 34 0.61 -17.43 -0.62
C VAL A 34 1.86 -18.20 -1.01
N GLN A 35 2.12 -18.37 -2.31
CA GLN A 35 3.31 -19.08 -2.79
C GLN A 35 4.60 -18.29 -2.56
N ALA A 36 4.58 -16.98 -2.80
CA ALA A 36 5.73 -16.11 -2.60
C ALA A 36 6.11 -16.02 -1.10
N PHE A 37 5.10 -15.92 -0.23
CA PHE A 37 5.29 -15.96 1.21
C PHE A 37 5.84 -17.31 1.67
N ALA A 38 5.32 -18.43 1.16
CA ALA A 38 5.84 -19.76 1.47
C ALA A 38 7.32 -19.91 1.05
N ALA A 39 7.67 -19.53 -0.18
CA ALA A 39 9.06 -19.54 -0.65
C ALA A 39 9.97 -18.66 0.20
N TRP A 40 9.50 -17.47 0.60
CA TRP A 40 10.23 -16.59 1.50
C TRP A 40 10.50 -17.23 2.86
N ARG A 41 9.53 -17.94 3.44
CA ARG A 41 9.74 -18.69 4.70
C ARG A 41 10.78 -19.80 4.54
N GLU A 42 10.89 -20.38 3.36
CA GLU A 42 11.92 -21.38 3.00
C GLU A 42 13.30 -20.77 2.71
N GLY A 43 13.45 -19.44 2.82
CA GLY A 43 14.72 -18.74 2.69
C GLY A 43 14.92 -18.02 1.35
N PHE A 44 13.95 -18.08 0.43
CA PHE A 44 14.02 -17.31 -0.82
C PHE A 44 14.06 -15.81 -0.54
N ARG A 45 15.01 -15.11 -1.17
CA ARG A 45 15.10 -13.65 -1.15
C ARG A 45 15.38 -13.18 -2.57
N TYR A 46 14.75 -12.09 -2.96
CA TYR A 46 15.07 -11.45 -4.23
C TYR A 46 16.48 -10.87 -4.17
N ASP A 47 17.22 -11.01 -5.27
CA ASP A 47 18.48 -10.30 -5.48
C ASP A 47 18.17 -8.88 -5.99
N PRO A 48 18.48 -7.82 -5.23
CA PRO A 48 18.27 -6.45 -5.70
C PRO A 48 19.00 -6.12 -7.01
N ALA A 49 20.09 -6.82 -7.32
CA ALA A 49 20.85 -6.64 -8.56
C ALA A 49 20.19 -7.31 -9.77
N ASP A 50 19.38 -8.36 -9.58
CA ASP A 50 18.69 -9.07 -10.67
C ASP A 50 17.24 -8.57 -10.82
N ARG A 51 17.10 -7.36 -11.39
CA ARG A 51 15.80 -6.73 -11.63
C ARG A 51 14.81 -7.64 -12.37
N ALA A 52 15.27 -8.42 -13.34
CA ALA A 52 14.39 -9.25 -14.15
C ALA A 52 13.71 -10.36 -13.32
N SER A 53 14.36 -10.86 -12.28
CA SER A 53 13.81 -11.93 -11.41
C SER A 53 12.62 -11.51 -10.55
N TRP A 54 12.49 -10.21 -10.24
CA TRP A 54 11.47 -9.70 -9.31
C TRP A 54 10.56 -8.64 -9.91
N TRP A 55 10.86 -8.13 -11.10
CA TRP A 55 10.00 -7.17 -11.78
C TRP A 55 8.67 -7.82 -12.17
N ARG A 56 7.55 -7.16 -11.82
CA ARG A 56 6.18 -7.66 -12.06
C ARG A 56 5.31 -6.57 -12.69
N PRO A 57 4.21 -6.90 -13.40
CA PRO A 57 3.39 -5.93 -14.12
C PRO A 57 2.95 -4.72 -13.28
N TRP A 58 2.64 -4.95 -12.00
CA TRP A 58 2.32 -3.91 -11.03
C TRP A 58 3.39 -2.80 -10.96
N LEU A 59 4.67 -3.19 -10.93
CA LEU A 59 5.78 -2.24 -10.81
C LEU A 59 5.94 -1.40 -12.08
N SER A 60 5.60 -1.93 -13.26
CA SER A 60 5.51 -1.14 -14.48
C SER A 60 4.41 -0.08 -14.38
N THR A 61 3.22 -0.43 -13.89
CA THR A 61 2.11 0.53 -13.72
C THR A 61 2.48 1.68 -12.77
N ILE A 62 3.18 1.36 -11.68
CA ILE A 62 3.68 2.36 -10.73
C ILE A 62 4.75 3.22 -11.38
N GLN A 63 5.74 2.61 -12.04
CA GLN A 63 6.82 3.33 -12.71
C GLN A 63 6.30 4.29 -13.78
N GLU A 64 5.32 3.86 -14.58
CA GLU A 64 4.64 4.71 -15.55
C GLU A 64 3.88 5.86 -14.88
N THR A 65 3.26 5.60 -13.73
CA THR A 65 2.50 6.61 -12.98
C THR A 65 3.41 7.68 -12.39
N VAL A 66 4.51 7.27 -11.75
CA VAL A 66 5.55 8.18 -11.29
C VAL A 66 6.20 8.92 -12.47
N GLY A 67 6.42 8.24 -13.60
CA GLY A 67 6.96 8.85 -14.83
C GLY A 67 6.08 9.96 -15.43
N ARG A 68 4.77 9.96 -15.13
CA ARG A 68 3.85 11.06 -15.48
C ARG A 68 3.92 12.25 -14.50
N GLY A 69 4.73 12.17 -13.45
CA GLY A 69 4.86 13.20 -12.41
C GLY A 69 3.91 13.01 -11.22
N VAL A 70 3.22 11.88 -11.12
CA VAL A 70 2.33 11.57 -9.98
C VAL A 70 3.17 11.16 -8.77
N GLU A 71 2.91 11.75 -7.62
CA GLU A 71 3.52 11.34 -6.36
C GLU A 71 2.79 10.12 -5.80
N VAL A 72 3.48 8.96 -5.77
CA VAL A 72 2.93 7.73 -5.19
C VAL A 72 3.54 7.50 -3.82
N ARG A 73 2.72 7.55 -2.76
CA ARG A 73 3.15 7.37 -1.37
C ARG A 73 2.39 6.22 -0.70
N ARG A 74 3.09 5.44 0.12
CA ARG A 74 2.50 4.35 0.92
C ARG A 74 2.93 4.47 2.37
N ALA A 75 1.96 4.45 3.27
CA ALA A 75 2.19 4.40 4.70
C ALA A 75 1.65 3.08 5.26
N ARG A 76 2.46 2.41 6.09
CA ARG A 76 2.09 1.16 6.76
C ARG A 76 2.07 1.34 8.25
N ILE A 77 0.97 1.01 8.91
CA ILE A 77 0.86 0.93 10.37
C ILE A 77 0.97 -0.54 10.77
N VAL A 78 2.01 -0.88 11.51
CA VAL A 78 2.34 -2.28 11.85
C VAL A 78 2.55 -2.47 13.35
N SER A 79 2.12 -3.61 13.87
CA SER A 79 2.39 -4.00 15.26
C SER A 79 3.87 -4.34 15.46
N THR A 80 4.40 -4.05 16.65
CA THR A 80 5.75 -4.43 17.06
C THR A 80 5.73 -5.26 18.35
N PRO A 81 6.40 -6.45 18.39
CA PRO A 81 7.16 -7.10 17.32
C PRO A 81 6.32 -7.43 16.07
N VAL A 82 6.93 -7.31 14.88
CA VAL A 82 6.21 -7.50 13.61
C VAL A 82 5.87 -8.97 13.35
N SER A 83 4.75 -9.19 12.64
CA SER A 83 4.35 -10.52 12.17
C SER A 83 5.34 -11.06 11.12
N GLU A 84 5.32 -12.37 10.87
CA GLU A 84 6.08 -12.96 9.77
C GLU A 84 5.69 -12.37 8.40
N TYR A 85 4.40 -12.07 8.22
CA TYR A 85 3.91 -11.45 7.00
C TYR A 85 4.54 -10.06 6.80
N ILE A 86 4.61 -9.23 7.84
CA ILE A 86 5.25 -7.91 7.75
C ILE A 86 6.75 -8.05 7.52
N ARG A 87 7.43 -9.07 8.07
CA ARG A 87 8.85 -9.37 7.73
C ARG A 87 9.02 -9.69 6.25
N TYR A 88 8.12 -10.49 5.68
CA TYR A 88 8.08 -10.78 4.25
C TYR A 88 7.85 -9.52 3.42
N GLU A 89 6.81 -8.76 3.75
CA GLU A 89 6.47 -7.52 3.04
C GLU A 89 7.61 -6.50 3.09
N HIS A 90 8.21 -6.31 4.27
CA HIS A 90 9.38 -5.43 4.45
C HIS A 90 10.53 -5.88 3.55
N SER A 91 10.85 -7.17 3.50
CA SER A 91 11.92 -7.69 2.64
C SER A 91 11.69 -7.49 1.14
N GLY A 92 10.43 -7.43 0.69
CA GLY A 92 10.07 -7.19 -0.71
C GLY A 92 9.85 -5.72 -1.07
N THR A 93 9.81 -4.83 -0.08
CA THR A 93 9.42 -3.41 -0.25
C THR A 93 10.37 -2.62 -1.15
N PHE A 94 11.65 -3.01 -1.21
CA PHE A 94 12.62 -2.38 -2.12
C PHE A 94 12.17 -2.42 -3.59
N THR A 95 11.36 -3.41 -3.98
CA THR A 95 10.86 -3.54 -5.36
C THR A 95 9.88 -2.41 -5.71
N ASN A 96 8.99 -2.02 -4.78
CA ASN A 96 8.10 -0.87 -4.92
C ASN A 96 8.89 0.45 -4.94
N ILE A 97 9.91 0.58 -4.08
CA ILE A 97 10.79 1.75 -4.06
C ILE A 97 11.53 1.89 -5.40
N ALA A 98 12.02 0.79 -5.95
CA ALA A 98 12.68 0.77 -7.27
C ALA A 98 11.73 1.11 -8.43
N ALA A 99 10.42 0.98 -8.24
CA ALA A 99 9.40 1.46 -9.18
C ALA A 99 9.04 2.95 -8.99
N GLY A 100 9.47 3.56 -7.89
CA GLY A 100 9.30 4.99 -7.60
C GLY A 100 8.30 5.31 -6.48
N GLU A 101 7.74 4.32 -5.78
CA GLU A 101 6.92 4.60 -4.60
C GLU A 101 7.78 5.14 -3.45
N GLN A 102 7.27 6.14 -2.74
CA GLN A 102 7.81 6.53 -1.44
C GLN A 102 7.09 5.74 -0.35
N ILE A 103 7.84 5.05 0.51
CA ILE A 103 7.25 4.15 1.51
C ILE A 103 7.74 4.49 2.91
N ARG A 104 6.80 4.62 3.85
CA ARG A 104 7.05 4.84 5.27
C ARG A 104 6.30 3.85 6.17
N TRP A 105 6.85 3.63 7.34
CA TRP A 105 6.36 2.67 8.34
C TRP A 105 6.13 3.37 9.67
N LEU A 106 5.00 3.09 10.30
CA LEU A 106 4.63 3.59 11.62
C LEU A 106 4.43 2.40 12.56
N ASP A 107 5.09 2.43 13.72
CA ASP A 107 4.77 1.52 14.82
C ASP A 107 3.34 1.82 15.29
N ARG A 108 2.49 0.79 15.37
CA ARG A 108 1.09 0.91 15.77
C ARG A 108 0.90 1.60 17.11
N ARG A 109 1.87 1.52 18.03
CA ARG A 109 1.83 2.21 19.33
C ARG A 109 1.74 3.73 19.14
N GLU A 110 2.42 4.26 18.13
CA GLU A 110 2.46 5.68 17.76
C GLU A 110 1.24 6.15 16.96
N ALA A 111 0.30 5.24 16.66
CA ALA A 111 -0.96 5.54 15.96
C ALA A 111 -2.16 5.67 16.92
N SER A 112 -1.97 5.44 18.22
CA SER A 112 -3.07 5.28 19.21
C SER A 112 -3.98 6.51 19.36
N ASP A 113 -3.44 7.70 19.13
CA ASP A 113 -4.11 9.00 19.20
C ASP A 113 -4.47 9.57 17.81
N LEU A 114 -4.27 8.80 16.73
CA LEU A 114 -4.63 9.20 15.38
C LEU A 114 -6.09 8.86 15.05
N ALA A 115 -6.79 9.80 14.43
CA ALA A 115 -8.11 9.55 13.85
C ALA A 115 -7.94 8.87 12.48
N LEU A 116 -8.10 7.55 12.45
CA LEU A 116 -7.92 6.73 11.24
C LEU A 116 -9.27 6.28 10.65
N PRO A 117 -9.40 6.18 9.32
CA PRO A 117 -10.54 5.48 8.72
C PRO A 117 -10.51 4.00 9.11
N GLY A 118 -11.67 3.36 9.17
CA GLY A 118 -11.76 1.97 9.63
C GLY A 118 -11.19 0.91 8.68
N ASN A 119 -10.81 1.28 7.45
CA ASN A 119 -10.29 0.36 6.43
C ASN A 119 -9.07 0.95 5.73
N ASP A 120 -8.22 0.07 5.23
CA ASP A 120 -7.16 0.42 4.29
C ASP A 120 -7.74 1.11 3.06
N PHE A 121 -7.00 2.04 2.47
CA PHE A 121 -7.49 2.78 1.31
C PHE A 121 -6.37 3.26 0.40
N TRP A 122 -6.75 3.48 -0.86
CA TRP A 122 -6.09 4.41 -1.76
C TRP A 122 -6.89 5.70 -1.85
N LEU A 123 -6.20 6.83 -1.94
CA LEU A 123 -6.78 8.13 -2.27
C LEU A 123 -6.03 8.69 -3.48
N PHE A 124 -6.79 9.00 -4.53
CA PHE A 124 -6.29 9.54 -5.80
C PHE A 124 -6.68 11.01 -5.91
N ASP A 125 -5.69 11.86 -6.20
CA ASP A 125 -5.82 13.31 -6.40
C ASP A 125 -6.52 14.07 -5.27
N GLY A 126 -6.61 13.49 -4.08
CA GLY A 126 -7.36 14.08 -2.97
C GLY A 126 -8.89 14.04 -3.15
N GLU A 127 -9.40 13.28 -4.13
CA GLU A 127 -10.81 13.29 -4.54
C GLU A 127 -11.47 11.92 -4.48
N LEU A 128 -10.82 10.89 -5.04
CA LEU A 128 -11.40 9.55 -5.14
C LEU A 128 -10.77 8.61 -4.12
N VAL A 129 -11.58 8.14 -3.17
CA VAL A 129 -11.17 7.10 -2.22
C VAL A 129 -11.59 5.74 -2.74
N ARG A 130 -10.65 4.80 -2.73
CA ARG A 130 -10.89 3.37 -2.90
C ARG A 130 -10.56 2.67 -1.60
N PHE A 131 -11.58 2.18 -0.90
CA PHE A 131 -11.38 1.34 0.28
C PHE A 131 -11.05 -0.10 -0.13
N ASN A 132 -10.07 -0.68 0.54
CA ASN A 132 -9.73 -2.10 0.44
C ASN A 132 -10.42 -2.84 1.59
N HIS A 133 -11.46 -3.61 1.29
CA HIS A 133 -12.12 -4.43 2.29
C HIS A 133 -11.44 -5.79 2.39
N PHE A 134 -11.20 -6.24 3.61
CA PHE A 134 -10.62 -7.55 3.89
C PHE A 134 -11.52 -8.34 4.84
N THR A 135 -11.61 -9.65 4.61
CA THR A 135 -12.31 -10.55 5.53
C THR A 135 -11.54 -10.67 6.85
N GLY A 136 -12.18 -11.27 7.87
CA GLY A 136 -11.48 -11.61 9.12
C GLY A 136 -10.27 -12.53 8.91
N ALA A 137 -10.28 -13.34 7.84
CA ALA A 137 -9.17 -14.21 7.44
C ALA A 137 -8.08 -13.47 6.62
N GLY A 138 -8.27 -12.18 6.30
CA GLY A 138 -7.32 -11.37 5.55
C GLY A 138 -7.45 -11.46 4.03
N GLU A 139 -8.45 -12.18 3.51
CA GLU A 139 -8.72 -12.26 2.08
C GLU A 139 -9.37 -10.97 1.57
N SER A 140 -9.15 -10.61 0.31
CA SER A 140 -9.82 -9.45 -0.29
C SER A 140 -11.33 -9.69 -0.40
N ALA A 141 -12.12 -8.80 0.19
CA ALA A 141 -13.58 -8.73 0.04
C ALA A 141 -14.01 -7.75 -1.08
N GLY A 142 -13.04 -7.28 -1.87
CA GLY A 142 -13.26 -6.35 -2.99
C GLY A 142 -13.26 -4.87 -2.59
N PRO A 143 -13.17 -3.97 -3.59
CA PRO A 143 -13.26 -2.53 -3.37
C PRO A 143 -14.63 -2.02 -2.94
N SER A 144 -14.62 -0.86 -2.29
CA SER A 144 -15.68 0.15 -2.51
C SER A 144 -15.06 1.51 -2.83
N PHE A 145 -15.85 2.42 -3.41
CA PHE A 145 -15.39 3.74 -3.83
C PHE A 145 -16.23 4.84 -3.19
N SER A 146 -15.59 5.99 -2.95
CA SER A 146 -16.26 7.21 -2.54
C SER A 146 -15.59 8.42 -3.17
N ASP A 147 -16.38 9.25 -3.82
CA ASP A 147 -16.04 10.60 -4.31
C ASP A 147 -16.60 11.69 -3.38
N ASN A 148 -17.11 11.32 -2.20
CA ASN A 148 -17.63 12.27 -1.23
C ASN A 148 -16.47 13.13 -0.68
N PRO A 149 -16.49 14.46 -0.86
CA PRO A 149 -15.39 15.32 -0.43
C PRO A 149 -15.08 15.25 1.07
N ALA A 150 -16.07 14.96 1.91
CA ALA A 150 -15.84 14.78 3.35
C ALA A 150 -15.06 13.50 3.66
N VAL A 151 -15.32 12.41 2.92
CA VAL A 151 -14.60 11.14 3.06
C VAL A 151 -13.18 11.28 2.52
N ALA A 152 -13.00 11.95 1.39
CA ALA A 152 -11.67 12.23 0.83
C ALA A 152 -10.82 13.08 1.79
N ARG A 153 -11.38 14.14 2.39
CA ARG A 153 -10.69 14.95 3.41
C ARG A 153 -10.32 14.15 4.66
N LEU A 154 -11.20 13.28 5.14
CA LEU A 154 -10.90 12.39 6.26
C LEU A 154 -9.68 11.50 5.95
N CYS A 155 -9.70 10.85 4.79
CA CYS A 155 -8.62 9.95 4.35
C CYS A 155 -7.30 10.71 4.13
N ALA A 156 -7.36 11.88 3.49
CA ALA A 156 -6.18 12.73 3.28
C ALA A 156 -5.55 13.16 4.62
N THR A 157 -6.37 13.65 5.56
CA THR A 157 -5.91 14.09 6.88
C THR A 157 -5.29 12.94 7.66
N ALA A 158 -5.94 11.77 7.66
CA ALA A 158 -5.41 10.58 8.32
C ALA A 158 -4.09 10.12 7.69
N PHE A 159 -3.99 10.11 6.37
CA PHE A 159 -2.76 9.73 5.67
C PHE A 159 -1.59 10.65 6.05
N GLU A 160 -1.77 11.97 5.99
CA GLU A 160 -0.69 12.90 6.32
C GLU A 160 -0.27 12.79 7.79
N ALA A 161 -1.22 12.64 8.73
CA ALA A 161 -0.90 12.47 10.14
C ALA A 161 -0.07 11.19 10.40
N VAL A 162 -0.35 10.11 9.68
CA VAL A 162 0.49 8.89 9.71
C VAL A 162 1.84 9.18 9.04
N TRP A 163 1.85 9.80 7.87
CA TRP A 163 3.04 10.06 7.06
C TRP A 163 4.09 10.89 7.79
N GLU A 164 3.65 11.92 8.53
CA GLU A 164 4.51 12.80 9.32
C GLU A 164 5.23 12.06 10.47
N ARG A 165 4.58 11.06 11.08
CA ARG A 165 5.15 10.27 12.18
C ARG A 165 5.93 9.05 11.69
N ALA A 166 5.55 8.51 10.53
CA ALA A 166 6.14 7.31 9.97
C ALA A 166 7.59 7.56 9.52
N VAL A 167 8.44 6.54 9.64
CA VAL A 167 9.84 6.60 9.20
C VAL A 167 10.03 5.98 7.82
N PRO A 168 10.95 6.50 6.98
CA PRO A 168 11.33 5.87 5.72
C PRO A 168 11.74 4.40 5.87
N HIS A 169 11.52 3.59 4.83
CA HIS A 169 11.80 2.16 4.82
C HIS A 169 13.20 1.79 5.31
N GLU A 170 14.23 2.53 4.88
CA GLU A 170 15.63 2.30 5.24
C GLU A 170 15.95 2.59 6.72
N LYS A 171 15.06 3.28 7.43
CA LYS A 171 15.19 3.61 8.86
C LYS A 171 14.30 2.74 9.75
N PHE A 172 13.35 2.00 9.17
CA PHE A 172 12.45 1.15 9.93
C PHE A 172 13.09 -0.23 10.18
N SER A 173 13.38 -0.52 11.45
CA SER A 173 13.95 -1.80 11.89
C SER A 173 12.85 -2.73 12.41
N ILE A 174 12.93 -4.02 12.05
CA ILE A 174 11.95 -5.08 12.37
C ILE A 174 12.52 -6.23 13.21
#